data_AF-A0A7K2C4C6-F1
#
_entry.id   AF-A0A7K2C4C6-F1
#
_cell.length_a   1.000
_cell.length_b   1.000
_cell.length_c   1.000
_cell.angle_alpha   90.00
_cell.angle_beta   90.00
_cell.angle_gamma   90.00
#
_symmetry.space_group_name_H-M   'P 1'
#
loop_
_entity.id
_entity.type
_entity.pdbx_description
1 polymer ?
#
loop_
_entity_poly.entity_id
_entity_poly.type
_entity_poly.pdbx_seq_one_letter_code
_entity_poly.pdbx_strand_id
1 'polypeptide(L)'
;MQRLELGANSLTGEIPSELGNLTQLQRLDLGANSLSGDIPSELGNLSQLTQLYLHDNAFTGRLPRSLTQLTNLKALHFSGQDLCAPGDFAFQVWLSIIPDVSGSTCSGVHFIDRVADQSFPRAQPLVPVVLPEAAGASPINYSLTPTLPPGLFFDQVNRTLSGLPIVVTPATSYTYKAADANGNTDSLSFSIEVYSPVSVEHESVPEAFALHGNFPNPFRHTTQLLMDLPWPARVTVEVMDVIGRRILTTPSTDLTAGWQRSVVLSTDLLPSGLYLYRVHASSPVGRVVHAGRFVHVR
;
A
#
# COMPACT_ATOMS: atom_id res chain seq x y z
N MET A 1 9.21 5.80 -44.73
CA MET A 1 10.68 5.70 -44.61
C MET A 1 11.02 4.28 -44.19
N GLN A 2 12.01 3.63 -44.82
CA GLN A 2 12.36 2.22 -44.54
C GLN A 2 13.65 2.06 -43.74
N ARG A 3 14.55 3.04 -43.77
CA ARG A 3 15.82 3.01 -43.04
C ARG A 3 16.05 4.37 -42.40
N LEU A 4 16.41 4.39 -41.13
CA LEU A 4 16.88 5.57 -40.41
C LEU A 4 18.25 5.22 -39.82
N GLU A 5 19.28 5.86 -40.34
CA GLU A 5 20.67 5.56 -40.01
C GLU A 5 21.33 6.82 -39.46
N LEU A 6 21.40 6.87 -38.13
CA LEU A 6 21.96 7.98 -37.37
C LEU A 6 23.13 7.51 -36.49
N GLY A 7 23.64 6.29 -36.70
CA GLY A 7 24.75 5.75 -35.94
C GLY A 7 26.06 6.52 -36.14
N ALA A 8 26.97 6.43 -35.16
CA ALA A 8 28.27 7.10 -35.15
C ALA A 8 28.19 8.64 -35.31
N ASN A 9 27.29 9.26 -34.54
CA ASN A 9 27.15 10.72 -34.46
C ASN A 9 27.36 11.20 -33.01
N SER A 10 27.11 12.49 -32.76
CA SER A 10 27.14 13.09 -31.42
C SER A 10 25.74 13.49 -30.95
N LEU A 11 24.72 12.70 -31.30
CA LEU A 11 23.35 12.97 -30.87
C LEU A 11 23.23 12.79 -29.35
N THR A 12 22.48 13.67 -28.71
CA THR A 12 22.23 13.70 -27.26
C THR A 12 20.73 13.78 -26.97
N GLY A 13 20.36 13.60 -25.70
CA GLY A 13 18.97 13.58 -25.26
C GLY A 13 18.35 12.19 -25.37
N GLU A 14 17.04 12.13 -25.23
CA GLU A 14 16.27 10.88 -25.22
C GLU A 14 15.74 10.52 -26.61
N ILE A 15 15.40 9.25 -26.82
CA ILE A 15 14.68 8.83 -28.02
C ILE A 15 13.22 9.30 -27.89
N PRO A 16 12.69 10.12 -28.83
CA PRO A 16 11.30 10.54 -28.78
C PRO A 16 10.35 9.37 -29.05
N SER A 17 9.24 9.28 -28.32
CA SER A 17 8.24 8.20 -28.48
C SER A 17 7.57 8.24 -29.85
N GLU A 18 7.51 9.41 -30.50
CA GLU A 18 6.99 9.59 -31.86
C GLU A 18 7.76 8.79 -32.91
N LEU A 19 8.98 8.35 -32.61
CA LEU A 19 9.74 7.46 -33.50
C LEU A 19 8.99 6.13 -33.75
N GLY A 20 8.16 5.69 -32.79
CA GLY A 20 7.28 4.54 -32.92
C GLY A 20 6.19 4.68 -34.00
N ASN A 21 5.93 5.89 -34.51
CA ASN A 21 4.95 6.13 -35.58
C ASN A 21 5.48 5.74 -36.97
N LEU A 22 6.77 5.44 -37.11
CA LEU A 22 7.40 5.08 -38.38
C LEU A 22 7.17 3.61 -38.74
N THR A 23 5.92 3.14 -38.79
CA THR A 23 5.55 1.71 -38.90
C THR A 23 6.09 0.97 -40.13
N GLN A 24 6.60 1.69 -41.14
CA GLN A 24 7.23 1.14 -42.35
C GLN A 24 8.76 0.95 -42.21
N LEU A 25 9.33 1.29 -41.06
CA LEU A 25 10.77 1.23 -40.81
C LEU A 25 11.24 -0.22 -40.70
N GLN A 26 12.29 -0.55 -41.44
CA GLN A 26 12.93 -1.88 -41.49
C GLN A 26 14.30 -1.88 -40.80
N ARG A 27 15.00 -0.75 -40.79
CA ARG A 27 16.28 -0.56 -40.11
C ARG A 27 16.27 0.73 -39.31
N LEU A 28 16.59 0.62 -38.02
CA LEU A 28 16.84 1.74 -37.13
C LEU A 28 18.24 1.59 -36.54
N ASP A 29 19.12 2.53 -36.86
CA ASP A 29 20.49 2.54 -36.37
C ASP A 29 20.74 3.85 -35.62
N LEU A 30 20.84 3.75 -34.29
CA LEU A 30 21.15 4.83 -33.36
C LEU A 30 22.46 4.57 -32.62
N GLY A 31 23.22 3.53 -33.01
CA GLY A 31 24.40 3.08 -32.28
C GLY A 31 25.52 4.12 -32.26
N ALA A 32 26.43 4.05 -31.28
CA ALA A 32 27.57 4.95 -31.17
C ALA A 32 27.18 6.45 -31.18
N ASN A 33 26.36 6.85 -30.20
CA ASN A 33 25.94 8.24 -29.97
C ASN A 33 26.08 8.58 -28.48
N SER A 34 25.54 9.72 -28.04
CA SER A 34 25.46 10.13 -26.63
C SER A 34 24.01 10.26 -26.16
N LEU A 35 23.11 9.43 -26.72
CA LEU A 35 21.71 9.39 -26.32
C LEU A 35 21.58 8.77 -24.91
N SER A 36 20.58 9.22 -24.15
CA SER A 36 20.38 8.84 -22.74
C SER A 36 18.91 8.54 -22.45
N GLY A 37 18.61 8.16 -21.21
CA GLY A 37 17.26 7.82 -20.76
C GLY A 37 16.87 6.38 -21.08
N ASP A 38 15.56 6.10 -20.96
CA ASP A 38 15.00 4.78 -21.22
C ASP A 38 14.67 4.59 -22.70
N ILE A 39 14.60 3.33 -23.14
CA ILE A 39 14.14 3.00 -24.50
C ILE A 39 12.60 3.09 -24.55
N PRO A 40 12.00 3.93 -25.43
CA PRO A 40 10.56 4.10 -25.49
C PRO A 40 9.83 2.81 -25.85
N SER A 41 8.71 2.54 -25.16
CA SER A 41 7.90 1.34 -25.41
C SER A 41 7.27 1.35 -26.82
N GLU A 42 7.08 2.52 -27.39
CA GLU A 42 6.50 2.78 -28.71
C GLU A 42 7.35 2.21 -29.85
N LEU A 43 8.64 1.93 -29.63
CA LEU A 43 9.47 1.23 -30.61
C LEU A 43 8.96 -0.19 -30.91
N GLY A 44 8.16 -0.78 -30.00
CA GLY A 44 7.45 -2.04 -30.26
C GLY A 44 6.42 -1.96 -31.40
N ASN A 45 5.94 -0.76 -31.75
CA ASN A 45 4.97 -0.57 -32.84
C ASN A 45 5.59 -0.72 -34.24
N LEU A 46 6.92 -0.80 -34.35
CA LEU A 46 7.65 -0.88 -35.62
C LEU A 46 7.63 -2.31 -36.19
N SER A 47 6.45 -2.85 -36.49
CA SER A 47 6.28 -4.28 -36.84
C SER A 47 7.05 -4.76 -38.08
N GLN A 48 7.55 -3.85 -38.93
CA GLN A 48 8.38 -4.15 -40.10
C GLN A 48 9.88 -4.15 -39.79
N LEU A 49 10.28 -3.84 -38.56
CA LEU A 49 11.68 -3.69 -38.18
C LEU A 49 12.41 -5.02 -38.21
N THR A 50 13.54 -5.03 -38.90
CA THR A 50 14.43 -6.20 -39.05
C THR A 50 15.77 -5.98 -38.36
N GLN A 51 16.17 -4.73 -38.12
CA GLN A 51 17.47 -4.38 -37.56
C GLN A 51 17.32 -3.19 -36.63
N LEU A 52 17.77 -3.37 -35.38
CA LEU A 52 17.75 -2.34 -34.33
C LEU A 52 19.14 -2.26 -33.66
N TYR A 53 19.81 -1.11 -33.81
CA TYR A 53 21.10 -0.84 -33.18
C TYR A 53 20.96 0.32 -32.19
N LEU A 54 21.22 0.04 -30.93
CA LEU A 54 21.16 0.97 -29.78
C LEU A 54 22.48 1.00 -28.98
N HIS A 55 23.46 0.18 -29.35
CA HIS A 55 24.74 0.03 -28.66
C HIS A 55 25.54 1.34 -28.57
N ASP A 56 26.49 1.39 -27.64
CA ASP A 56 27.43 2.51 -27.45
C ASP A 56 26.71 3.85 -27.28
N ASN A 57 25.74 3.89 -26.36
CA ASN A 57 25.02 5.08 -25.92
C ASN A 57 25.04 5.16 -24.38
N ALA A 58 24.46 6.22 -23.82
CA ALA A 58 24.27 6.41 -22.39
C ALA A 58 22.87 5.99 -21.91
N PHE A 59 22.23 5.02 -22.60
CA PHE A 59 20.95 4.47 -22.18
C PHE A 59 21.06 3.74 -20.83
N THR A 60 19.98 3.80 -20.07
CA THR A 60 19.83 3.16 -18.75
C THR A 60 18.57 2.29 -18.72
N GLY A 61 18.42 1.50 -17.67
CA GLY A 61 17.19 0.76 -17.41
C GLY A 61 17.07 -0.54 -18.23
N ARG A 62 15.84 -0.91 -18.59
CA ARG A 62 15.56 -2.20 -19.23
C ARG A 62 14.94 -2.01 -20.60
N LEU A 63 15.23 -2.94 -21.51
CA LEU A 63 14.49 -3.01 -22.77
C LEU A 63 12.99 -3.19 -22.51
N PRO A 64 12.11 -2.39 -23.14
CA PRO A 64 10.68 -2.47 -22.90
C PRO A 64 10.12 -3.77 -23.46
N ARG A 65 9.18 -4.39 -22.72
CA ARG A 65 8.55 -5.66 -23.13
C ARG A 65 7.84 -5.58 -24.48
N SER A 66 7.41 -4.39 -24.89
CA SER A 66 6.79 -4.16 -26.19
C SER A 66 7.69 -4.53 -27.37
N LEU A 67 9.02 -4.57 -27.20
CA LEU A 67 9.93 -5.05 -28.27
C LEU A 67 9.66 -6.50 -28.67
N THR A 68 9.05 -7.32 -27.79
CA THR A 68 8.64 -8.69 -28.14
C THR A 68 7.61 -8.75 -29.29
N GLN A 69 6.97 -7.63 -29.63
CA GLN A 69 6.06 -7.50 -30.78
C GLN A 69 6.81 -7.46 -32.12
N LEU A 70 8.13 -7.24 -32.11
CA LEU A 70 8.97 -7.18 -33.30
C LEU A 70 9.33 -8.61 -33.77
N THR A 71 8.35 -9.29 -34.37
CA THR A 71 8.49 -10.71 -34.78
C THR A 71 9.38 -10.90 -36.01
N ASN A 72 9.70 -9.84 -36.75
CA ASN A 72 10.55 -9.87 -37.95
C ASN A 72 12.01 -9.49 -37.66
N LEU A 73 12.37 -9.27 -36.39
CA LEU A 73 13.67 -8.76 -36.00
C LEU A 73 14.75 -9.81 -36.25
N LYS A 74 15.82 -9.40 -36.94
CA LYS A 74 16.95 -10.23 -37.34
C LYS A 74 18.24 -9.85 -36.62
N ALA A 75 18.38 -8.57 -36.28
CA ALA A 75 19.51 -8.05 -35.53
C ALA A 75 19.05 -7.11 -34.41
N LEU A 76 19.53 -7.33 -33.19
CA LEU A 76 19.31 -6.47 -32.03
C LEU A 76 20.62 -6.27 -31.27
N HIS A 77 21.21 -5.09 -31.38
CA HIS A 77 22.44 -4.75 -30.68
C HIS A 77 22.15 -3.64 -29.68
N PHE A 78 22.32 -3.92 -28.41
CA PHE A 78 22.06 -2.98 -27.33
C PHE A 78 23.18 -3.04 -26.28
N SER A 79 23.65 -1.88 -25.88
CA SER A 79 24.56 -1.69 -24.77
C SER A 79 24.39 -0.25 -24.29
N GLY A 80 24.53 -0.04 -22.99
CA GLY A 80 24.41 1.27 -22.37
C GLY A 80 25.17 1.30 -21.06
N GLN A 81 25.11 2.43 -20.36
CA GLN A 81 25.71 2.56 -19.02
C GLN A 81 25.07 1.59 -18.02
N ASP A 82 23.76 1.32 -18.17
CA ASP A 82 23.01 0.36 -17.35
C ASP A 82 21.81 -0.24 -18.12
N LEU A 83 21.90 -0.31 -19.45
CA LEU A 83 20.83 -0.88 -20.30
C LEU A 83 20.97 -2.40 -20.37
N CYS A 84 19.90 -3.13 -20.05
CA CYS A 84 19.90 -4.59 -20.07
C CYS A 84 18.58 -5.21 -20.57
N ALA A 85 18.64 -6.45 -21.05
CA ALA A 85 17.44 -7.21 -21.43
C ALA A 85 16.73 -7.82 -20.20
N PRO A 86 15.39 -7.68 -20.07
CA PRO A 86 14.61 -8.32 -19.01
C PRO A 86 14.83 -9.83 -18.94
N GLY A 87 15.01 -10.37 -17.74
CA GLY A 87 15.22 -11.81 -17.50
C GLY A 87 13.95 -12.68 -17.55
N ASP A 88 12.78 -12.12 -17.87
CA ASP A 88 11.54 -12.90 -17.90
C ASP A 88 11.51 -13.91 -19.05
N PHE A 89 10.87 -15.06 -18.83
CA PHE A 89 10.90 -16.20 -19.75
C PHE A 89 10.43 -15.83 -21.16
N ALA A 90 9.35 -15.03 -21.28
CA ALA A 90 8.82 -14.64 -22.59
C ALA A 90 9.80 -13.75 -23.36
N PHE A 91 10.42 -12.78 -22.69
CA PHE A 91 11.42 -11.92 -23.30
C PHE A 91 12.68 -12.70 -23.71
N GLN A 92 13.14 -13.63 -22.87
CA GLN A 92 14.31 -14.45 -23.17
C GLN A 92 14.07 -15.43 -24.33
N VAL A 93 12.88 -16.02 -24.42
CA VAL A 93 12.48 -16.82 -25.59
C VAL A 93 12.49 -15.96 -26.86
N TRP A 94 11.88 -14.76 -26.82
CA TRP A 94 11.93 -13.82 -27.94
C TRP A 94 13.38 -13.39 -28.29
N LEU A 95 14.24 -13.17 -27.31
CA LEU A 95 15.64 -12.81 -27.55
C LEU A 95 16.40 -13.95 -28.24
N SER A 96 16.14 -15.20 -27.83
CA SER A 96 16.79 -16.39 -28.38
C SER A 96 16.43 -16.75 -29.83
N ILE A 97 15.31 -16.22 -30.36
CA ILE A 97 14.92 -16.46 -31.76
C ILE A 97 15.53 -15.44 -32.72
N ILE A 98 16.15 -14.37 -32.22
CA ILE A 98 16.80 -13.35 -33.05
C ILE A 98 18.20 -13.88 -33.45
N PRO A 99 18.51 -13.98 -34.75
CA PRO A 99 19.78 -14.54 -35.23
C PRO A 99 21.04 -13.81 -34.77
N ASP A 100 20.98 -12.48 -34.68
CA ASP A 100 22.12 -11.62 -34.33
C ASP A 100 21.77 -10.73 -33.14
N VAL A 101 22.22 -11.09 -31.95
CA VAL A 101 21.98 -10.33 -30.72
C VAL A 101 23.29 -10.03 -30.04
N SER A 102 23.49 -8.76 -29.67
CA SER A 102 24.56 -8.35 -28.77
C SER A 102 23.99 -7.48 -27.65
N GLY A 103 24.40 -7.76 -26.42
CA GLY A 103 23.94 -7.07 -25.22
C GLY A 103 23.92 -8.00 -24.01
N SER A 104 23.72 -7.42 -22.83
CA SER A 104 23.64 -8.16 -21.58
C SER A 104 22.18 -8.38 -21.17
N THR A 105 21.88 -9.56 -20.64
CA THR A 105 20.69 -9.71 -19.81
C THR A 105 20.93 -8.98 -18.51
N CYS A 106 19.86 -8.47 -17.88
CA CYS A 106 19.98 -7.79 -16.60
C CYS A 106 20.66 -8.75 -15.60
N SER A 107 21.91 -8.46 -15.26
CA SER A 107 22.67 -9.19 -14.26
C SER A 107 22.26 -8.66 -12.90
N GLY A 108 21.41 -9.40 -12.21
CA GLY A 108 20.98 -9.03 -10.87
C GLY A 108 19.52 -9.33 -10.62
N VAL A 109 19.26 -9.78 -9.40
CA VAL A 109 17.96 -9.59 -8.76
C VAL A 109 17.83 -8.11 -8.46
N HIS A 110 16.70 -7.48 -8.77
CA HIS A 110 16.47 -6.08 -8.40
C HIS A 110 15.00 -5.82 -8.09
N PHE A 111 14.73 -5.12 -7.00
CA PHE A 111 13.39 -4.67 -6.63
C PHE A 111 12.98 -3.44 -7.44
N ILE A 112 11.86 -3.53 -8.16
CA ILE A 112 11.35 -2.41 -8.95
C ILE A 112 10.55 -1.46 -8.05
N ASP A 113 9.78 -2.04 -7.13
CA ASP A 113 8.94 -1.30 -6.20
C ASP A 113 9.64 -1.11 -4.86
N ARG A 114 9.31 0.01 -4.20
CA ARG A 114 9.73 0.27 -2.82
C ARG A 114 8.72 -0.33 -1.85
N VAL A 115 9.18 -0.61 -0.64
CA VAL A 115 8.33 -1.03 0.48
C VAL A 115 8.29 0.08 1.52
N ALA A 116 7.09 0.40 1.99
CA ALA A 116 6.90 1.37 3.07
C ALA A 116 7.15 0.71 4.43
N ASP A 117 7.40 1.54 5.45
CA ASP A 117 7.45 1.08 6.83
C ASP A 117 6.11 0.44 7.23
N GLN A 118 6.19 -0.60 8.06
CA GLN A 118 5.05 -1.43 8.46
C GLN A 118 4.79 -1.27 9.95
N SER A 119 3.57 -0.87 10.31
CA SER A 119 3.14 -0.72 11.70
C SER A 119 1.97 -1.65 11.98
N PHE A 120 2.14 -2.60 12.91
CA PHE A 120 1.12 -3.59 13.24
C PHE A 120 0.61 -3.43 14.68
N PRO A 121 -0.71 -3.49 14.91
CA PRO A 121 -1.26 -3.48 16.25
C PRO A 121 -1.03 -4.83 16.96
N ARG A 122 -0.58 -4.79 18.21
CA ARG A 122 -0.52 -5.97 19.09
C ARG A 122 -1.90 -6.61 19.27
N ALA A 123 -1.92 -7.94 19.36
CA ALA A 123 -3.08 -8.78 19.65
C ALA A 123 -4.22 -8.71 18.62
N GLN A 124 -3.92 -8.26 17.39
CA GLN A 124 -4.86 -8.31 16.27
C GLN A 124 -4.27 -9.17 15.14
N PRO A 125 -5.08 -10.06 14.52
CA PRO A 125 -4.61 -10.83 13.39
C PRO A 125 -4.35 -9.91 12.20
N LEU A 126 -3.21 -10.08 11.55
CA LEU A 126 -2.89 -9.32 10.35
C LEU A 126 -3.74 -9.81 9.17
N VAL A 127 -4.23 -8.84 8.38
CA VAL A 127 -4.49 -9.11 6.97
C VAL A 127 -3.13 -9.32 6.31
N PRO A 128 -2.87 -10.46 5.62
CA PRO A 128 -1.56 -10.73 5.05
C PRO A 128 -1.09 -9.60 4.12
N VAL A 129 0.13 -9.11 4.35
CA VAL A 129 0.75 -8.06 3.55
C VAL A 129 1.73 -8.70 2.59
N VAL A 130 1.49 -8.57 1.28
CA VAL A 130 2.40 -9.06 0.22
C VAL A 130 3.52 -8.05 0.01
N LEU A 131 4.77 -8.49 0.13
CA LEU A 131 5.96 -7.69 -0.15
C LEU A 131 6.29 -7.67 -1.66
N PRO A 132 6.99 -6.63 -2.14
CA PRO A 132 7.36 -6.49 -3.54
C PRO A 132 8.07 -7.71 -4.13
N GLU A 133 7.78 -8.01 -5.39
CA GLU A 133 8.51 -9.01 -6.15
C GLU A 133 9.79 -8.41 -6.72
N ALA A 134 10.91 -9.12 -6.57
CA ALA A 134 12.13 -8.76 -7.28
C ALA A 134 12.08 -9.33 -8.70
N ALA A 135 12.56 -8.55 -9.67
CA ALA A 135 12.76 -9.03 -11.02
C ALA A 135 14.16 -9.64 -11.16
N GLY A 136 14.27 -10.77 -11.85
CA GLY A 136 15.52 -11.49 -12.04
C GLY A 136 15.31 -12.89 -12.60
N ALA A 137 16.39 -13.67 -12.69
CA ALA A 137 16.32 -15.07 -13.10
C ALA A 137 15.66 -15.92 -11.99
N SER A 138 14.65 -16.70 -12.36
CA SER A 138 13.93 -17.61 -11.47
C SER A 138 14.70 -18.92 -11.26
N PRO A 139 14.66 -19.56 -10.08
CA PRO A 139 13.93 -19.16 -8.87
C PRO A 139 14.65 -18.08 -8.07
N ILE A 140 13.87 -17.12 -7.54
CA ILE A 140 14.34 -16.08 -6.62
C ILE A 140 13.91 -16.46 -5.21
N ASN A 141 14.89 -16.54 -4.30
CA ASN A 141 14.67 -16.80 -2.89
C ASN A 141 14.59 -15.48 -2.11
N TYR A 142 13.61 -15.38 -1.23
CA TYR A 142 13.36 -14.21 -0.41
C TYR A 142 13.69 -14.47 1.06
N SER A 143 14.29 -13.50 1.73
CA SER A 143 14.62 -13.59 3.14
C SER A 143 14.42 -12.24 3.82
N LEU A 144 14.13 -12.27 5.12
CA LEU A 144 13.91 -11.09 5.93
C LEU A 144 14.76 -11.20 7.20
N THR A 145 15.56 -10.17 7.48
CA THR A 145 16.44 -10.10 8.65
C THR A 145 16.32 -8.72 9.32
N PRO A 146 16.45 -8.57 10.65
CA PRO A 146 16.67 -9.62 11.66
C PRO A 146 15.42 -10.47 11.92
N THR A 147 15.40 -11.25 13.01
CA THR A 147 14.24 -12.05 13.41
C THR A 147 13.00 -11.17 13.65
N LEU A 148 11.84 -11.62 13.16
CA LEU A 148 10.58 -10.91 13.35
C LEU A 148 10.13 -10.89 14.83
N PRO A 149 9.33 -9.88 15.24
CA PRO A 149 8.71 -9.86 16.56
C PRO A 149 7.86 -11.12 16.79
N PRO A 150 7.77 -11.61 18.05
CA PRO A 150 6.98 -12.81 18.35
C PRO A 150 5.53 -12.71 17.85
N GLY A 151 5.10 -13.75 17.14
CA GLY A 151 3.77 -13.86 16.56
C GLY A 151 3.63 -13.36 15.12
N LEU A 152 4.68 -12.73 14.56
CA LEU A 152 4.78 -12.43 13.13
C LEU A 152 5.57 -13.50 12.38
N PHE A 153 5.15 -13.76 11.15
CA PHE A 153 5.74 -14.76 10.27
C PHE A 153 5.91 -14.19 8.86
N PHE A 154 7.03 -14.54 8.23
CA PHE A 154 7.28 -14.24 6.82
C PHE A 154 7.26 -15.54 6.01
N ASP A 155 6.33 -15.63 5.07
CA ASP A 155 6.28 -16.70 4.08
C ASP A 155 7.15 -16.30 2.88
N GLN A 156 8.26 -17.02 2.68
CA GLN A 156 9.23 -16.75 1.62
C GLN A 156 8.70 -17.08 0.22
N VAL A 157 7.73 -18.00 0.11
CA VAL A 157 7.16 -18.45 -1.17
C VAL A 157 6.11 -17.45 -1.63
N ASN A 158 5.20 -17.08 -0.74
CA ASN A 158 4.11 -16.14 -1.04
C ASN A 158 4.52 -14.67 -0.85
N ARG A 159 5.72 -14.42 -0.30
CA ARG A 159 6.24 -13.09 0.06
C ARG A 159 5.32 -12.34 1.03
N THR A 160 4.59 -13.05 1.88
CA THR A 160 3.59 -12.45 2.77
C THR A 160 4.08 -12.35 4.21
N LEU A 161 3.92 -11.17 4.81
CA LEU A 161 3.92 -10.99 6.26
C LEU A 161 2.52 -11.31 6.80
N SER A 162 2.46 -12.17 7.82
CA SER A 162 1.21 -12.58 8.45
C SER A 162 1.42 -12.94 9.93
N GLY A 163 0.33 -13.20 10.65
CA GLY A 163 0.38 -13.68 12.04
C GLY A 163 -0.45 -12.86 13.02
N LEU A 164 -0.14 -13.03 14.31
CA LEU A 164 -0.78 -12.38 15.45
C LEU A 164 0.32 -11.85 16.38
N PRO A 165 0.70 -10.56 16.31
CA PRO A 165 1.78 -10.00 17.10
C PRO A 165 1.42 -10.03 18.59
N ILE A 166 2.31 -10.59 19.42
CA ILE A 166 2.03 -10.76 20.87
C ILE A 166 2.85 -9.85 21.77
N VAL A 167 3.90 -9.21 21.25
CA VAL A 167 4.82 -8.34 22.00
C VAL A 167 4.95 -6.99 21.31
N VAL A 168 4.85 -5.90 22.09
CA VAL A 168 5.10 -4.53 21.60
C VAL A 168 6.60 -4.39 21.31
N THR A 169 6.95 -3.94 20.12
CA THR A 169 8.34 -3.73 19.71
C THR A 169 8.49 -2.38 19.00
N PRO A 170 9.53 -1.60 19.31
CA PRO A 170 9.78 -0.33 18.62
C PRO A 170 10.10 -0.57 17.14
N ALA A 171 9.97 0.50 16.34
CA ALA A 171 10.40 0.50 14.93
C ALA A 171 11.84 0.02 14.79
N THR A 172 11.98 -1.16 14.20
CA THR A 172 13.27 -1.81 13.96
C THR A 172 13.48 -1.95 12.47
N SER A 173 14.67 -1.62 11.96
CA SER A 173 14.99 -1.75 10.54
C SER A 173 15.17 -3.22 10.15
N TYR A 174 14.45 -3.65 9.12
CA TYR A 174 14.55 -4.95 8.49
C TYR A 174 15.13 -4.82 7.07
N THR A 175 15.96 -5.79 6.69
CA THR A 175 16.47 -5.99 5.34
C THR A 175 15.69 -7.13 4.69
N TYR A 176 14.93 -6.79 3.65
CA TYR A 176 14.26 -7.74 2.79
C TYR A 176 15.11 -8.01 1.57
N LYS A 177 15.70 -9.21 1.53
CA LYS A 177 16.69 -9.60 0.53
C LYS A 177 16.10 -10.61 -0.43
N ALA A 178 16.30 -10.36 -1.71
CA ALA A 178 16.03 -11.30 -2.78
C ALA A 178 17.35 -11.80 -3.39
N ALA A 179 17.44 -13.09 -3.64
CA ALA A 179 18.64 -13.76 -4.14
C ALA A 179 18.29 -14.77 -5.24
N ASP A 180 18.98 -14.74 -6.36
CA ASP A 180 18.81 -15.76 -7.41
C ASP A 180 19.72 -16.97 -7.17
N ALA A 181 19.52 -18.01 -7.98
CA ALA A 181 20.33 -19.24 -7.94
C ALA A 181 21.81 -19.01 -8.27
N ASN A 182 22.16 -17.87 -8.89
CA ASN A 182 23.53 -17.52 -9.27
C ASN A 182 24.24 -16.68 -8.20
N GLY A 183 23.58 -16.40 -7.08
CA GLY A 183 24.12 -15.64 -5.96
C GLY A 183 24.05 -14.13 -6.13
N ASN A 184 23.34 -13.62 -7.15
CA ASN A 184 23.07 -12.19 -7.25
C ASN A 184 21.97 -11.82 -6.28
N THR A 185 22.12 -10.67 -5.63
CA THR A 185 21.18 -10.26 -4.59
C THR A 185 20.90 -8.78 -4.64
N ASP A 186 19.65 -8.42 -4.34
CA ASP A 186 19.26 -7.05 -4.04
C ASP A 186 18.43 -7.03 -2.75
N SER A 187 18.33 -5.86 -2.13
CA SER A 187 17.72 -5.73 -0.81
C SER A 187 16.99 -4.40 -0.65
N LEU A 188 15.79 -4.46 -0.08
CA LEU A 188 15.07 -3.30 0.41
C LEU A 188 15.22 -3.21 1.92
N SER A 189 15.20 -1.98 2.43
CA SER A 189 15.18 -1.71 3.87
C SER A 189 13.90 -0.97 4.23
N PHE A 190 13.23 -1.43 5.28
CA PHE A 190 12.06 -0.78 5.88
C PHE A 190 11.97 -1.11 7.36
N SER A 191 11.23 -0.32 8.11
CA SER A 191 11.03 -0.52 9.53
C SER A 191 9.76 -1.33 9.79
N ILE A 192 9.82 -2.24 10.75
CA ILE A 192 8.64 -2.90 11.31
C ILE A 192 8.53 -2.49 12.77
N GLU A 193 7.35 -2.02 13.17
CA GLU A 193 6.98 -1.83 14.57
C GLU A 193 5.72 -2.61 14.93
N VAL A 194 5.67 -3.08 16.18
CA VAL A 194 4.44 -3.58 16.79
C VAL A 194 4.08 -2.60 17.86
N TYR A 195 3.11 -1.75 17.57
CA TYR A 195 2.61 -0.80 18.55
C TYR A 195 1.56 -1.48 19.42
N SER A 196 1.50 -1.07 20.68
CA SER A 196 0.27 -1.29 21.43
C SER A 196 -0.77 -0.41 20.75
N PRO A 197 -1.86 -0.94 20.16
CA PRO A 197 -2.94 -0.08 19.77
C PRO A 197 -3.28 0.75 21.00
N VAL A 198 -3.39 2.06 20.81
CA VAL A 198 -4.14 2.87 21.77
C VAL A 198 -5.54 2.29 21.66
N SER A 199 -5.82 1.30 22.50
CA SER A 199 -7.17 1.10 22.93
C SER A 199 -7.52 2.45 23.55
N VAL A 200 -8.25 3.26 22.78
CA VAL A 200 -9.42 3.85 23.40
C VAL A 200 -10.19 2.63 23.86
N GLU A 201 -9.86 2.16 25.06
CA GLU A 201 -10.88 1.63 25.92
C GLU A 201 -11.91 2.77 25.89
N HIS A 202 -12.91 2.63 25.01
CA HIS A 202 -14.24 2.57 25.59
C HIS A 202 -14.04 1.53 26.68
N GLU A 203 -13.75 1.99 27.91
CA GLU A 203 -13.89 1.16 29.09
C GLU A 203 -15.21 0.48 28.80
N SER A 204 -15.17 -0.80 28.46
CA SER A 204 -16.36 -1.60 28.31
C SER A 204 -17.09 -1.30 29.59
N VAL A 205 -18.21 -0.59 29.47
CA VAL A 205 -18.85 0.03 30.61
C VAL A 205 -18.91 -1.08 31.65
N PRO A 206 -18.28 -0.91 32.84
CA PRO A 206 -18.15 -2.02 33.79
C PRO A 206 -19.50 -2.70 33.91
N GLU A 207 -19.60 -4.02 34.05
CA GLU A 207 -20.90 -4.74 34.09
C GLU A 207 -21.95 -4.07 35.01
N ALA A 208 -21.49 -3.25 35.97
CA ALA A 208 -22.26 -2.35 36.84
C ALA A 208 -22.83 -1.05 36.19
N PHE A 209 -22.57 -0.77 34.92
CA PHE A 209 -22.97 0.42 34.17
C PHE A 209 -23.53 -0.04 32.82
N ALA A 210 -24.58 -0.83 32.88
CA ALA A 210 -25.30 -1.26 31.69
C ALA A 210 -26.22 -0.13 31.21
N LEU A 211 -26.15 0.19 29.91
CA LEU A 211 -27.28 0.83 29.25
C LEU A 211 -28.34 -0.25 29.09
N HIS A 212 -29.40 -0.17 29.90
CA HIS A 212 -30.58 -1.00 29.70
C HIS A 212 -31.10 -0.75 28.29
N GLY A 213 -31.56 -1.81 27.62
CA GLY A 213 -32.05 -1.81 26.24
C GLY A 213 -33.27 -0.92 26.03
N ASN A 214 -33.11 0.39 26.21
CA ASN A 214 -34.01 1.38 25.68
C ASN A 214 -33.89 1.21 24.17
N PHE A 215 -34.96 0.72 23.55
CA PHE A 215 -35.29 1.16 22.20
C PHE A 215 -35.85 2.57 22.41
N PRO A 216 -35.04 3.65 22.34
CA PRO A 216 -35.61 4.98 22.47
C PRO A 216 -36.65 5.09 21.37
N ASN A 217 -37.91 5.11 21.76
CA ASN A 217 -38.94 5.70 20.95
C ASN A 217 -38.75 7.21 21.16
N PRO A 218 -38.09 7.92 20.22
CA PRO A 218 -37.69 9.30 20.42
C PRO A 218 -38.86 10.28 20.18
N PHE A 219 -40.09 9.78 20.03
CA PHE A 219 -41.28 10.56 19.65
C PHE A 219 -41.97 11.25 20.85
N ARG A 220 -41.24 11.55 21.93
CA ARG A 220 -41.70 12.48 22.98
C ARG A 220 -40.58 13.46 23.30
N HIS A 221 -40.95 14.71 23.54
CA HIS A 221 -40.09 15.89 23.82
C HIS A 221 -39.08 15.73 24.99
N THR A 222 -39.00 14.55 25.59
CA THR A 222 -38.08 14.17 26.67
C THR A 222 -37.66 12.70 26.49
N THR A 223 -36.71 12.42 25.60
CA THR A 223 -36.13 11.06 25.54
C THR A 223 -35.28 10.84 26.77
N GLN A 224 -35.57 9.82 27.57
CA GLN A 224 -34.78 9.49 28.76
C GLN A 224 -33.82 8.34 28.45
N LEU A 225 -32.53 8.60 28.61
CA LEU A 225 -31.49 7.58 28.58
C LEU A 225 -31.35 7.00 29.97
N LEU A 226 -31.71 5.72 30.16
CA LEU A 226 -31.57 5.01 31.42
C LEU A 226 -30.20 4.33 31.49
N MET A 227 -29.52 4.49 32.62
CA MET A 227 -28.19 3.93 32.88
C MET A 227 -28.01 3.58 34.35
N ASP A 228 -27.22 2.55 34.63
CA ASP A 228 -26.81 2.22 35.99
C ASP A 228 -25.52 2.95 36.32
N LEU A 229 -25.46 3.64 37.47
CA LEU A 229 -24.27 4.38 37.91
C LEU A 229 -23.67 3.70 39.15
N PRO A 230 -22.46 3.12 39.08
CA PRO A 230 -21.80 2.51 40.24
C PRO A 230 -21.30 3.54 41.26
N TRP A 231 -21.11 4.79 40.86
CA TRP A 231 -20.69 5.92 41.70
C TRP A 231 -21.38 7.22 41.25
N PRO A 232 -21.45 8.26 42.10
CA PRO A 232 -21.90 9.58 41.67
C PRO A 232 -21.01 10.08 40.53
N ALA A 233 -21.62 10.62 39.48
CA ALA A 233 -20.91 11.04 38.28
C ALA A 233 -21.59 12.27 37.65
N ARG A 234 -20.76 13.13 37.06
CA ARG A 234 -21.20 14.18 36.15
C ARG A 234 -21.37 13.59 34.77
N VAL A 235 -22.57 13.65 34.23
CA VAL A 235 -22.93 13.02 32.96
C VAL A 235 -23.24 14.09 31.90
N THR A 236 -22.63 13.94 30.73
CA THR A 236 -22.92 14.73 29.52
C THR A 236 -23.18 13.79 28.35
N VAL A 237 -24.18 14.10 27.53
CA VAL A 237 -24.50 13.33 26.31
C VAL A 237 -24.16 14.15 25.09
N GLU A 238 -23.36 13.58 24.20
CA GLU A 238 -23.07 14.12 22.87
C GLU A 238 -23.88 13.38 21.80
N VAL A 239 -24.46 14.10 20.86
CA VAL A 239 -25.13 13.58 19.67
C VAL A 239 -24.25 13.87 18.45
N MET A 240 -24.09 12.88 17.59
CA MET A 240 -23.24 12.90 16.39
C MET A 240 -24.03 12.46 15.16
N ASP A 241 -23.59 12.87 13.97
CA ASP A 241 -24.08 12.31 12.71
C ASP A 241 -23.56 10.88 12.47
N VAL A 242 -24.06 10.24 11.40
CA VAL A 242 -23.62 8.89 11.00
C VAL A 242 -22.16 8.81 10.55
N ILE A 243 -21.49 9.95 10.34
CA ILE A 243 -20.09 10.08 9.93
C ILE A 243 -19.21 10.42 11.17
N GLY A 244 -19.80 10.52 12.36
CA GLY A 244 -19.11 10.77 13.63
C GLY A 244 -18.86 12.25 13.95
N ARG A 245 -19.45 13.20 13.22
CA ARG A 245 -19.34 14.64 13.54
C ARG A 245 -20.30 15.01 14.65
N ARG A 246 -19.80 15.73 15.65
CA ARG A 246 -20.61 16.20 16.79
C ARG A 246 -21.61 17.29 16.37
N ILE A 247 -22.88 17.07 16.70
CA ILE A 247 -24.00 17.96 16.37
C ILE A 247 -24.47 18.71 17.62
N LEU A 248 -24.61 18.01 18.74
CA LEU A 248 -25.18 18.57 19.97
C LEU A 248 -24.46 18.00 21.18
N THR A 249 -24.29 18.82 22.22
CA THR A 249 -23.85 18.38 23.54
C THR A 249 -24.84 18.89 24.57
N THR A 250 -25.37 17.97 25.38
CA THR A 250 -26.28 18.30 26.48
C THR A 250 -25.51 18.93 27.65
N PRO A 251 -26.17 19.77 28.47
CA PRO A 251 -25.57 20.30 29.69
C PRO A 251 -25.14 19.18 30.64
N SER A 252 -24.04 19.39 31.37
CA SER A 252 -23.58 18.45 32.37
C SER A 252 -24.57 18.33 33.51
N THR A 253 -25.00 17.11 33.81
CA THR A 253 -25.93 16.79 34.90
C THR A 253 -25.22 15.93 35.92
N ASP A 254 -25.20 16.37 37.18
CA ASP A 254 -24.63 15.59 38.28
C ASP A 254 -25.67 14.56 38.76
N LEU A 255 -25.32 13.27 38.68
CA LEU A 255 -26.18 12.15 39.05
C LEU A 255 -25.57 11.33 40.20
N THR A 256 -26.39 10.90 41.14
CA THR A 256 -25.99 10.00 42.23
C THR A 256 -25.85 8.56 41.75
N ALA A 257 -25.01 7.76 42.41
CA ALA A 257 -24.93 6.32 42.19
C ALA A 257 -26.31 5.64 42.32
N GLY A 258 -26.56 4.58 41.57
CA GLY A 258 -27.76 3.77 41.65
C GLY A 258 -28.23 3.22 40.31
N TRP A 259 -29.24 2.36 40.39
CA TRP A 259 -29.88 1.70 39.24
C TRP A 259 -30.84 2.65 38.51
N GLN A 260 -30.95 2.54 37.18
CA GLN A 260 -31.89 3.30 36.33
C GLN A 260 -31.87 4.83 36.50
N ARG A 261 -30.68 5.42 36.55
CA ARG A 261 -30.53 6.88 36.46
C ARG A 261 -30.87 7.36 35.06
N SER A 262 -31.56 8.50 34.97
CA SER A 262 -32.03 9.04 33.68
C SER A 262 -31.37 10.38 33.36
N VAL A 263 -31.00 10.55 32.10
CA VAL A 263 -30.68 11.85 31.51
C VAL A 263 -31.68 12.14 30.41
N VAL A 264 -32.21 13.36 30.41
CA VAL A 264 -33.14 13.81 29.37
C VAL A 264 -32.34 14.34 28.18
N LEU A 265 -32.56 13.74 27.02
CA LEU A 265 -32.11 14.22 25.73
C LEU A 265 -33.27 15.03 25.10
N SER A 266 -33.12 16.35 25.02
CA SER A 266 -34.00 17.18 24.20
C SER A 266 -33.54 17.07 22.74
N THR A 267 -34.44 16.62 21.88
CA THR A 267 -34.21 16.48 20.43
C THR A 267 -34.88 17.60 19.64
N ASP A 268 -35.38 18.65 20.31
CA ASP A 268 -36.21 19.70 19.71
C ASP A 268 -35.48 20.50 18.60
N LEU A 269 -34.14 20.43 18.57
CA LEU A 269 -33.28 21.10 17.60
C LEU A 269 -32.66 20.16 16.56
N LEU A 270 -32.99 18.85 16.59
CA LEU A 270 -32.42 17.86 15.66
C LEU A 270 -33.40 17.59 14.51
N PRO A 271 -32.97 17.74 13.23
CA PRO A 271 -33.80 17.35 12.09
C PRO A 271 -33.98 15.83 12.03
N SER A 272 -35.00 15.35 11.32
CA SER A 272 -35.21 13.92 11.05
C SER A 272 -33.97 13.28 10.41
N GLY A 273 -33.49 12.17 10.97
CA GLY A 273 -32.28 11.48 10.51
C GLY A 273 -31.77 10.40 11.48
N LEU A 274 -30.79 9.60 11.05
CA LEU A 274 -30.07 8.69 11.96
C LEU A 274 -28.90 9.43 12.61
N TYR A 275 -28.75 9.26 13.92
CA TYR A 275 -27.70 9.88 14.73
C TYR A 275 -27.04 8.84 15.64
N LEU A 276 -25.79 9.10 16.01
CA LEU A 276 -25.11 8.40 17.07
C LEU A 276 -25.21 9.25 18.34
N TYR A 277 -25.22 8.65 19.52
CA TYR A 277 -24.97 9.39 20.75
C TYR A 277 -23.88 8.73 21.57
N ARG A 278 -23.15 9.56 22.33
CA ARG A 278 -22.10 9.16 23.27
C ARG A 278 -22.38 9.80 24.63
N VAL A 279 -22.59 8.98 25.64
CA VAL A 279 -22.67 9.39 27.03
C VAL A 279 -21.27 9.42 27.61
N HIS A 280 -20.92 10.54 28.22
CA HIS A 280 -19.69 10.73 28.98
C HIS A 280 -20.07 10.85 30.45
N ALA A 281 -19.50 10.02 31.31
CA ALA A 281 -19.70 10.08 32.74
C ALA A 281 -18.34 10.27 33.43
N SER A 282 -18.15 11.39 34.11
CA SER A 282 -16.93 11.68 34.87
C SER A 282 -17.20 11.61 36.37
N SER A 283 -16.43 10.77 37.06
CA SER A 283 -16.42 10.67 38.52
C SER A 283 -15.72 11.88 39.15
N PRO A 284 -16.10 12.31 40.38
CA PRO A 284 -15.39 13.34 41.14
C PRO A 284 -13.90 13.07 41.36
N VAL A 285 -13.47 11.80 41.27
CA VAL A 285 -12.07 11.36 41.40
C VAL A 285 -11.34 11.19 40.05
N GLY A 286 -11.91 11.72 38.96
CA GLY A 286 -11.23 11.82 37.66
C GLY A 286 -11.35 10.59 36.75
N ARG A 287 -12.15 9.57 37.12
CA ARG A 287 -12.46 8.44 36.22
C ARG A 287 -13.49 8.88 35.17
N VAL A 288 -13.25 8.60 33.90
CA VAL A 288 -14.13 9.00 32.79
C VAL A 288 -14.53 7.75 32.00
N VAL A 289 -15.85 7.56 31.84
CA VAL A 289 -16.42 6.43 31.10
C VAL A 289 -17.19 6.96 29.90
N HIS A 290 -17.04 6.29 28.76
CA HIS A 290 -17.74 6.61 27.52
C HIS A 290 -18.61 5.42 27.08
N ALA A 291 -19.87 5.67 26.70
CA ALA A 291 -20.76 4.66 26.14
C ALA A 291 -21.51 5.23 24.92
N GLY A 292 -21.66 4.47 23.82
CA GLY A 292 -22.35 4.96 22.62
C GLY A 292 -23.28 3.95 21.96
N ARG A 293 -24.36 4.45 21.32
CA ARG A 293 -25.36 3.67 20.56
C ARG A 293 -26.00 4.50 19.43
N PHE A 294 -26.71 3.82 18.53
CA PHE A 294 -27.48 4.44 17.43
C PHE A 294 -28.85 4.95 17.91
N VAL A 295 -29.30 6.08 17.38
CA VAL A 295 -30.64 6.67 17.56
C VAL A 295 -31.18 7.13 16.22
N HIS A 296 -32.38 6.70 15.86
CA HIS A 296 -33.06 7.14 14.64
C HIS A 296 -34.13 8.17 14.99
N VAL A 297 -34.02 9.38 14.46
CA VAL A 297 -34.99 10.48 14.55
C VAL A 297 -35.81 10.45 13.24
N ARG A 298 -37.14 10.40 13.33
CA ARG A 298 -38.03 10.56 12.16
C ARG A 298 -38.70 11.91 12.21
#